data_AF-G7SIU4-F1
#
_entry.id   AF-G7SIU4-F1
#
_cell.length_a   1.000
_cell.length_b   1.000
_cell.length_c   1.000
_cell.angle_alpha   90.00
_cell.angle_beta   90.00
_cell.angle_gamma   90.00
#
_symmetry.space_group_name_H-M   'P 1'
#
loop_
_entity.id
_entity.type
_entity.pdbx_description
1 polymer ?
#
loop_
_entity_poly.entity_id
_entity_poly.type
_entity_poly.pdbx_seq_one_letter_code
_entity_poly.pdbx_strand_id
1 'polypeptide(L)'
;MECFVTKLNVEPTVLGLYDENNLIKEVIPNSFDRVFERIDEKENIIKYRKKDDIQLVLDSDLYQQMLDYKKILIEEYENVVVQYQKTREIIYREQYMEKRSALNETITELFELHPFLKNSEKIRINSFSKGKIPEVRMGMTYIDRASKIESFLATYTLNDRILEFYYDRTSERIYIPSSIVHDRNIMGGLQSIIDELATEINLFRDITDIGKVSINPIFENFQVKVGRYSEVTITRVYPNGDPARDRGRAIVAFNAAKEETKYTAPEGEKINSKDIEDYTREDAELGYIASISSRTKNIIENTIKKIFINF
;
A
#
# COMPACT_ATOMS: atom_id res chain seq x y z
N MET A 1 -18.28 6.22 -19.16
CA MET A 1 -17.34 7.11 -18.44
C MET A 1 -15.93 6.91 -18.98
N GLU A 2 -15.15 7.97 -19.18
CA GLU A 2 -13.73 7.87 -19.58
C GLU A 2 -12.86 7.50 -18.38
N CYS A 3 -11.95 6.54 -18.55
CA CYS A 3 -11.03 6.10 -17.51
C CYS A 3 -9.62 5.88 -18.07
N PHE A 4 -8.62 6.17 -17.24
CA PHE A 4 -7.24 5.72 -17.45
C PHE A 4 -7.13 4.23 -17.14
N VAL A 5 -6.32 3.53 -17.93
CA VAL A 5 -6.09 2.09 -17.78
C VAL A 5 -4.80 1.83 -17.03
N THR A 6 -4.88 1.04 -15.97
CA THR A 6 -3.73 0.54 -15.23
C THR A 6 -3.82 -0.98 -15.08
N LYS A 7 -2.68 -1.61 -14.81
CA LYS A 7 -2.57 -3.04 -14.52
C LYS A 7 -2.16 -3.25 -13.08
N LEU A 8 -2.88 -4.13 -12.39
CA LEU A 8 -2.44 -4.70 -11.11
C LEU A 8 -1.43 -5.80 -11.38
N ASN A 9 -0.29 -5.78 -10.68
CA ASN A 9 0.75 -6.82 -10.74
C ASN A 9 0.94 -7.39 -9.32
N VAL A 10 0.81 -8.71 -9.17
CA VAL A 10 0.96 -9.42 -7.89
C VAL A 10 2.33 -10.07 -7.79
N GLU A 11 2.78 -10.41 -6.59
CA GLU A 11 4.05 -11.09 -6.39
C GLU A 11 4.06 -12.52 -6.99
N PRO A 12 5.23 -13.02 -7.45
CA PRO A 12 5.32 -14.36 -8.05
C PRO A 12 4.88 -15.49 -7.12
N THR A 13 5.04 -15.31 -5.81
CA THR A 13 4.55 -16.25 -4.80
C THR A 13 3.04 -16.44 -4.87
N VAL A 14 2.28 -15.38 -5.16
CA VAL A 14 0.81 -15.43 -5.29
C VAL A 14 0.43 -16.14 -6.60
N LEU A 15 1.15 -15.84 -7.69
CA LEU A 15 0.94 -16.50 -8.98
C LEU A 15 1.20 -18.00 -8.92
N GLY A 16 2.12 -18.45 -8.06
CA GLY A 16 2.37 -19.86 -7.82
C GLY A 16 1.28 -20.58 -7.01
N LEU A 17 0.40 -19.84 -6.32
CA LEU A 17 -0.64 -20.39 -5.46
C LEU A 17 -2.00 -20.57 -6.17
N TYR A 18 -2.27 -19.77 -7.20
CA TYR A 18 -3.58 -19.68 -7.83
C TYR A 18 -3.47 -19.78 -9.36
N ASP A 19 -4.43 -20.46 -9.99
CA ASP A 19 -4.59 -20.37 -11.45
C ASP A 19 -5.03 -18.95 -11.87
N GLU A 20 -4.66 -18.54 -13.07
CA GLU A 20 -4.91 -17.17 -13.56
C GLU A 20 -6.39 -16.78 -13.51
N ASN A 21 -7.29 -17.69 -13.91
CA ASN A 21 -8.73 -17.39 -13.93
C ASN A 21 -9.27 -17.17 -12.51
N ASN A 22 -8.93 -18.04 -11.58
CA ASN A 22 -9.32 -17.92 -10.17
C ASN A 22 -8.72 -16.67 -9.52
N LEU A 23 -7.44 -16.40 -9.79
CA LEU A 23 -6.75 -15.21 -9.28
C LEU A 23 -7.48 -13.93 -9.69
N ILE A 24 -7.76 -13.78 -10.99
CA ILE A 24 -8.38 -12.57 -11.56
C ILE A 24 -9.86 -12.47 -11.18
N LYS A 25 -10.60 -13.58 -11.15
CA LYS A 25 -12.07 -13.53 -10.98
C LYS A 25 -12.53 -13.60 -9.54
N GLU A 26 -11.75 -14.20 -8.64
CA GLU A 26 -12.16 -14.48 -7.26
C GLU A 26 -11.17 -13.94 -6.23
N VAL A 27 -9.89 -14.32 -6.31
CA VAL A 27 -8.91 -14.02 -5.24
C VAL A 27 -8.63 -12.51 -5.12
N ILE A 28 -8.40 -11.83 -6.25
CA ILE A 28 -8.19 -10.38 -6.27
C ILE A 28 -9.45 -9.63 -5.82
N PRO A 29 -10.66 -9.88 -6.38
CA PRO A 29 -11.89 -9.27 -5.89
C PRO A 29 -12.15 -9.51 -4.39
N ASN A 30 -12.01 -10.74 -3.90
CA ASN A 30 -12.20 -11.05 -2.47
C ASN A 30 -11.18 -10.32 -1.59
N SER A 31 -9.95 -10.12 -2.07
CA SER A 31 -8.94 -9.32 -1.38
C SER A 31 -9.28 -7.84 -1.40
N PHE A 32 -9.80 -7.33 -2.52
CA PHE A 32 -10.27 -5.94 -2.63
C PHE A 32 -11.47 -5.69 -1.73
N ASP A 33 -12.43 -6.62 -1.60
CA ASP A 33 -13.58 -6.50 -0.69
C ASP A 33 -13.17 -6.35 0.80
N ARG A 34 -11.97 -6.81 1.17
CA ARG A 34 -11.40 -6.64 2.52
C ARG A 34 -10.76 -5.27 2.74
N VAL A 35 -10.41 -4.56 1.67
CA VAL A 35 -9.67 -3.28 1.69
C VAL A 35 -10.57 -2.11 1.29
N PHE A 36 -11.47 -2.33 0.35
CA PHE A 36 -12.30 -1.34 -0.31
C PHE A 36 -13.78 -1.67 -0.13
N GLU A 37 -14.61 -0.65 -0.25
CA GLU A 37 -16.06 -0.79 -0.27
C GLU A 37 -16.46 -1.14 -1.70
N ARG A 38 -17.10 -2.30 -1.86
CA ARG A 38 -17.75 -2.69 -3.11
C ARG A 38 -19.05 -1.91 -3.26
N ILE A 39 -19.10 -1.00 -4.23
CA ILE A 39 -20.25 -0.11 -4.43
C ILE A 39 -21.29 -0.74 -5.35
N ASP A 40 -20.84 -1.29 -6.47
CA ASP A 40 -21.72 -1.82 -7.51
C ASP A 40 -20.94 -2.79 -8.42
N GLU A 41 -21.65 -3.57 -9.22
CA GLU A 41 -21.09 -4.51 -10.17
C GLU A 41 -21.93 -4.57 -11.43
N LYS A 42 -21.26 -4.48 -12.57
CA LYS A 42 -21.89 -4.63 -13.88
C LYS A 42 -21.05 -5.52 -14.77
N GLU A 43 -21.64 -6.62 -15.23
CA GLU A 43 -20.99 -7.64 -16.04
C GLU A 43 -19.73 -8.20 -15.35
N ASN A 44 -18.53 -7.80 -15.79
CA ASN A 44 -17.25 -8.24 -15.23
C ASN A 44 -16.47 -7.12 -14.55
N ILE A 45 -17.08 -5.94 -14.39
CA ILE A 45 -16.46 -4.77 -13.79
C ILE A 45 -17.08 -4.57 -12.42
N ILE A 46 -16.23 -4.44 -11.40
CA ILE A 46 -16.64 -4.13 -10.03
C ILE A 46 -16.20 -2.70 -9.72
N LYS A 47 -17.12 -1.88 -9.22
CA LYS A 47 -16.81 -0.53 -8.73
C LYS A 47 -16.44 -0.61 -7.25
N TYR A 48 -15.25 -0.10 -6.95
CA TYR A 48 -14.75 0.04 -5.59
C TYR A 48 -14.62 1.50 -5.20
N ARG A 49 -14.75 1.75 -3.89
CA ARG A 49 -14.43 3.00 -3.26
C ARG A 49 -13.52 2.73 -2.07
N LYS A 50 -12.56 3.62 -1.81
CA LYS A 50 -11.78 3.60 -0.58
C LYS A 50 -12.72 3.57 0.62
N LYS A 51 -12.54 2.52 1.44
CA LYS A 51 -13.38 2.27 2.60
C LYS A 51 -12.78 2.97 3.80
N ASP A 52 -12.74 4.29 3.76
CA ASP A 52 -12.31 5.06 4.91
C ASP A 52 -13.48 5.88 5.42
N ASP A 53 -14.12 5.33 6.45
CA ASP A 53 -14.74 6.16 7.47
C ASP A 53 -13.81 6.15 8.69
N ILE A 54 -12.57 6.62 8.48
CA ILE A 54 -11.64 6.94 9.57
C ILE A 54 -12.37 7.81 10.59
N GLN A 55 -13.21 8.72 10.10
CA GLN A 55 -14.04 9.57 10.90
C GLN A 55 -14.96 8.75 11.82
N LEU A 56 -15.62 7.70 11.34
CA LEU A 56 -16.43 6.79 12.16
C LEU A 56 -15.60 6.02 13.20
N VAL A 57 -14.35 5.65 12.90
CA VAL A 57 -13.45 5.11 13.94
C VAL A 57 -13.11 6.17 14.98
N LEU A 58 -12.73 7.38 14.54
CA LEU A 58 -12.40 8.51 15.42
C LEU A 58 -13.59 8.93 16.29
N ASP A 59 -14.81 8.84 15.76
CA ASP A 59 -16.06 9.17 16.43
C ASP A 59 -16.63 8.00 17.23
N SER A 60 -16.06 6.79 17.12
CA SER A 60 -16.55 5.63 17.84
C SER A 60 -16.30 5.74 19.34
N ASP A 61 -17.31 5.38 20.14
CA ASP A 61 -17.20 5.31 21.60
C ASP A 61 -16.04 4.39 22.02
N LEU A 62 -15.80 3.32 21.26
CA LEU A 62 -14.74 2.35 21.54
C LEU A 62 -13.34 2.98 21.39
N TYR A 63 -13.13 3.80 20.37
CA TYR A 63 -11.87 4.54 20.19
C TYR A 63 -11.69 5.58 21.29
N GLN A 64 -12.73 6.33 21.65
CA GLN A 64 -12.66 7.30 22.74
C GLN A 64 -12.34 6.61 24.08
N GLN A 65 -12.94 5.44 24.36
CA GLN A 65 -12.61 4.63 25.53
C GLN A 65 -11.15 4.16 25.54
N MET A 66 -10.59 3.78 24.39
CA MET A 66 -9.16 3.43 24.28
C MET A 66 -8.28 4.62 24.71
N LEU A 67 -8.59 5.83 24.23
CA LEU A 67 -7.84 7.04 24.58
C LEU A 67 -7.93 7.36 26.07
N ASP A 68 -9.13 7.23 26.66
CA ASP A 68 -9.36 7.46 28.08
C ASP A 68 -8.60 6.45 28.94
N TYR A 69 -8.67 5.15 28.62
CA TYR A 69 -7.92 4.12 29.34
C TYR A 69 -6.42 4.30 29.20
N LYS A 70 -5.92 4.67 28.01
CA LYS A 70 -4.51 5.01 27.80
C LYS A 70 -4.08 6.16 28.71
N LYS A 71 -4.86 7.25 28.76
CA LYS A 71 -4.56 8.42 29.59
C LYS A 71 -4.49 8.07 31.07
N ILE A 72 -5.48 7.34 31.57
CA ILE A 72 -5.51 6.88 32.97
C ILE A 72 -4.30 5.98 33.27
N LEU A 73 -3.92 5.09 32.34
CA LEU A 73 -2.77 4.21 32.52
C LEU A 73 -1.46 4.99 32.62
N ILE A 74 -1.31 6.08 31.85
CA ILE A 74 -0.14 6.95 31.89
C ILE A 74 -0.08 7.69 33.24
N GLU A 75 -1.18 8.28 33.68
CA GLU A 75 -1.26 9.01 34.96
C GLU A 75 -0.94 8.09 36.16
N GLU A 76 -1.54 6.91 36.21
CA GLU A 76 -1.29 5.94 37.27
C GLU A 76 0.14 5.38 37.20
N TYR A 77 0.70 5.20 36.00
CA TYR A 77 2.10 4.82 35.84
C TYR A 77 3.05 5.87 36.44
N GLU A 78 2.78 7.16 36.24
CA GLU A 78 3.57 8.24 36.84
C GLU A 78 3.50 8.22 38.37
N ASN A 79 2.34 7.90 38.93
CA ASN A 79 2.17 7.70 40.37
C ASN A 79 3.06 6.55 40.89
N VAL A 80 3.09 5.42 40.19
CA VAL A 80 3.96 4.28 40.54
C VAL A 80 5.44 4.66 40.46
N VAL A 81 5.85 5.44 39.46
CA VAL A 81 7.22 5.94 39.33
C VAL A 81 7.60 6.83 40.50
N VAL A 82 6.75 7.79 40.87
CA VAL A 82 7.00 8.69 42.01
C VAL A 82 7.11 7.91 43.32
N GLN A 83 6.25 6.90 43.51
CA GLN A 83 6.31 6.04 44.68
C GLN A 83 7.61 5.21 44.69
N TYR A 84 7.94 4.57 43.58
CA TYR A 84 9.16 3.77 43.45
C TYR A 84 10.43 4.59 43.71
N GLN A 85 10.48 5.84 43.25
CA GLN A 85 11.61 6.74 43.54
C GLN A 85 11.78 7.03 45.04
N LYS A 86 10.67 7.05 45.80
CA LYS A 86 10.66 7.33 47.25
C LYS A 86 10.91 6.08 48.08
N THR A 87 10.25 4.97 47.74
CA THR A 87 10.21 3.77 48.59
C THR A 87 11.05 2.61 48.05
N ARG A 88 11.46 2.65 46.78
CA ARG A 88 12.05 1.53 46.02
C ARG A 88 11.15 0.31 45.89
N GLU A 89 9.87 0.47 46.21
CA GLU A 89 8.85 -0.58 46.07
C GLU A 89 7.93 -0.24 44.90
N ILE A 90 7.53 -1.27 44.15
CA ILE A 90 6.60 -1.15 43.03
C ILE A 90 5.26 -1.69 43.50
N ILE A 91 4.27 -0.81 43.61
CA ILE A 91 2.91 -1.17 44.01
C ILE A 91 1.96 -0.69 42.93
N TYR A 92 1.40 -1.64 42.18
CA TYR A 92 0.33 -1.36 41.22
C TYR A 92 -1.00 -1.42 41.93
N ARG A 93 -1.80 -0.35 41.82
CA ARG A 93 -3.15 -0.31 42.37
C ARG A 93 -4.07 -1.22 41.56
N GLU A 94 -5.14 -1.69 42.18
CA GLU A 94 -6.17 -2.51 41.52
C GLU A 94 -6.73 -1.81 40.27
N GLN A 95 -7.07 -0.52 40.40
CA GLN A 95 -7.52 0.32 39.28
C GLN A 95 -6.53 0.33 38.10
N TYR A 96 -5.22 0.32 38.36
CA TYR A 96 -4.22 0.25 37.30
C TYR A 96 -4.29 -1.08 36.55
N MET A 97 -4.47 -2.19 37.27
CA MET A 97 -4.55 -3.52 36.69
C MET A 97 -5.84 -3.74 35.89
N GLU A 98 -6.95 -3.19 36.38
CA GLU A 98 -8.23 -3.19 35.67
C GLU A 98 -8.14 -2.41 34.36
N LYS A 99 -7.64 -1.16 34.40
CA LYS A 99 -7.52 -0.30 33.21
C LYS A 99 -6.52 -0.86 32.20
N ARG A 100 -5.46 -1.52 32.67
CA ARG A 100 -4.52 -2.25 31.80
C ARG A 100 -5.23 -3.34 31.00
N SER A 101 -6.09 -4.11 31.65
CA SER A 101 -6.81 -5.23 31.01
C SER A 101 -7.87 -4.70 30.05
N ALA A 102 -8.66 -3.71 30.50
CA ALA A 102 -9.66 -3.05 29.68
C ALA A 102 -9.07 -2.39 28.42
N LEU A 103 -7.90 -1.75 28.52
CA LEU A 103 -7.22 -1.18 27.35
C LEU A 103 -6.84 -2.26 26.32
N ASN A 104 -6.32 -3.40 26.76
CA ASN A 104 -5.96 -4.49 25.85
C ASN A 104 -7.20 -5.12 25.18
N GLU A 105 -8.28 -5.28 25.94
CA GLU A 105 -9.57 -5.77 25.41
C GLU A 105 -10.13 -4.80 24.36
N THR A 106 -10.17 -3.50 24.68
CA THR A 106 -10.63 -2.44 23.77
C THR A 106 -9.82 -2.41 22.47
N ILE A 107 -8.48 -2.52 22.56
CA ILE A 107 -7.60 -2.60 21.37
C ILE A 107 -7.92 -3.84 20.52
N THR A 108 -8.19 -4.97 21.18
CA THR A 108 -8.49 -6.23 20.48
C THR A 108 -9.84 -6.14 19.77
N GLU A 109 -10.85 -5.59 20.43
CA GLU A 109 -12.18 -5.35 19.83
C GLU A 109 -12.12 -4.36 18.67
N LEU A 110 -11.35 -3.27 18.80
CA LEU A 110 -11.06 -2.35 17.69
C LEU A 110 -10.46 -3.09 16.48
N PHE A 111 -9.56 -4.05 16.71
CA PHE A 111 -8.96 -4.85 15.64
C PHE A 111 -9.90 -5.90 15.04
N GLU A 112 -10.95 -6.30 15.74
CA GLU A 112 -11.97 -7.21 15.23
C GLU A 112 -12.99 -6.45 14.38
N LEU A 113 -13.46 -5.29 14.87
CA LEU A 113 -14.41 -4.41 14.16
C LEU A 113 -13.77 -3.69 12.98
N HIS A 114 -12.50 -3.30 13.14
CA HIS A 114 -11.72 -2.58 12.14
C HIS A 114 -10.38 -3.30 11.89
N PRO A 115 -10.40 -4.45 11.18
CA PRO A 115 -9.19 -5.25 10.92
C PRO A 115 -8.02 -4.47 10.34
N PHE A 116 -8.34 -3.42 9.60
CA PHE A 116 -7.40 -2.49 8.98
C PHE A 116 -6.45 -1.83 10.02
N LEU A 117 -6.92 -1.59 11.25
CA LEU A 117 -6.13 -0.99 12.34
C LEU A 117 -4.96 -1.88 12.79
N LYS A 118 -4.95 -3.19 12.50
CA LYS A 118 -3.83 -4.07 12.83
C LYS A 118 -2.51 -3.61 12.20
N ASN A 119 -2.57 -2.86 11.10
CA ASN A 119 -1.38 -2.31 10.46
C ASN A 119 -0.70 -1.20 11.26
N SER A 120 -1.41 -0.59 12.21
CA SER A 120 -0.80 0.33 13.18
C SER A 120 0.40 -0.31 13.90
N GLU A 121 0.39 -1.63 14.13
CA GLU A 121 1.48 -2.34 14.81
C GLU A 121 2.84 -2.22 14.10
N LYS A 122 2.84 -1.94 12.80
CA LYS A 122 4.04 -1.75 11.97
C LYS A 122 4.60 -0.33 12.06
N ILE A 123 3.84 0.64 12.58
CA ILE A 123 4.31 2.02 12.72
C ILE A 123 5.43 2.09 13.74
N ARG A 124 6.51 2.76 13.34
CA ARG A 124 7.60 3.11 14.25
C ARG A 124 7.26 4.40 14.96
N ILE A 125 6.98 4.30 16.26
CA ILE A 125 6.85 5.43 17.18
C ILE A 125 8.00 5.44 18.18
N ASN A 126 8.23 6.60 18.80
CA ASN A 126 9.05 6.64 20.01
C ASN A 126 8.27 5.92 21.13
N SER A 127 8.71 4.72 21.50
CA SER A 127 8.08 3.95 22.58
C SER A 127 8.03 4.77 23.86
N PHE A 128 6.88 4.72 24.53
CA PHE A 128 6.65 5.29 25.85
C PHE A 128 7.66 4.76 26.89
N SER A 129 8.15 3.52 26.72
CA SER A 129 9.16 2.94 27.60
C SER A 129 10.55 3.59 27.47
N LYS A 130 10.82 4.34 26.40
CA LYS A 130 12.13 4.95 26.13
C LYS A 130 12.43 6.02 27.16
N GLY A 131 13.54 5.84 27.90
CA GLY A 131 13.96 6.75 28.95
C GLY A 131 13.17 6.63 30.26
N LYS A 132 12.32 5.60 30.40
CA LYS A 132 11.60 5.28 31.63
C LYS A 132 12.36 4.28 32.51
N ILE A 133 11.93 4.16 33.77
CA ILE A 133 12.55 3.29 34.78
C ILE A 133 12.41 1.82 34.35
N PRO A 134 13.51 1.07 34.14
CA PRO A 134 13.46 -0.31 33.64
C PRO A 134 12.67 -1.28 34.53
N GLU A 135 12.60 -1.02 35.82
CA GLU A 135 11.92 -1.86 36.80
C GLU A 135 10.39 -1.69 36.76
N VAL A 136 9.90 -0.52 36.34
CA VAL A 136 8.47 -0.23 36.24
C VAL A 136 8.07 -0.31 34.76
N ARG A 137 7.66 -1.49 34.29
CA ARG A 137 7.35 -1.75 32.87
C ARG A 137 5.95 -2.24 32.57
N MET A 138 5.18 -2.57 33.61
CA MET A 138 3.84 -3.12 33.41
C MET A 138 2.99 -2.12 32.62
N GLY A 139 2.09 -2.60 31.76
CA GLY A 139 1.16 -1.76 30.99
C GLY A 139 1.76 -0.94 29.83
N MET A 140 3.07 -0.68 29.81
CA MET A 140 3.71 0.16 28.78
C MET A 140 3.46 -0.32 27.35
N THR A 141 3.46 -1.63 27.12
CA THR A 141 3.20 -2.22 25.80
C THR A 141 1.83 -1.82 25.26
N TYR A 142 0.79 -1.75 26.09
CA TYR A 142 -0.55 -1.38 25.63
C TYR A 142 -0.66 0.13 25.37
N ILE A 143 0.05 0.96 26.14
CA ILE A 143 0.20 2.40 25.84
C ILE A 143 0.85 2.58 24.47
N ASP A 144 1.92 1.83 24.17
CA ASP A 144 2.59 1.88 22.87
C ASP A 144 1.67 1.44 21.73
N ARG A 145 0.91 0.35 21.91
CA ARG A 145 -0.05 -0.14 20.91
C ARG A 145 -1.14 0.90 20.64
N ALA A 146 -1.76 1.48 21.67
CA ALA A 146 -2.73 2.56 21.50
C ALA A 146 -2.13 3.78 20.78
N SER A 147 -0.90 4.17 21.16
CA SER A 147 -0.20 5.30 20.53
C SER A 147 0.12 5.07 19.05
N LYS A 148 0.38 3.81 18.66
CA LYS A 148 0.54 3.44 17.25
C LYS A 148 -0.77 3.57 16.49
N ILE A 149 -1.90 3.16 17.08
CA ILE A 149 -3.24 3.33 16.48
C ILE A 149 -3.54 4.82 16.27
N GLU A 150 -3.32 5.67 17.27
CA GLU A 150 -3.46 7.13 17.14
C GLU A 150 -2.59 7.69 16.00
N SER A 151 -1.30 7.31 15.97
CA SER A 151 -0.37 7.78 14.94
C SER A 151 -0.77 7.30 13.53
N PHE A 152 -1.28 6.06 13.45
CA PHE A 152 -1.78 5.46 12.21
C PHE A 152 -2.96 6.26 11.67
N LEU A 153 -3.98 6.47 12.49
CA LEU A 153 -5.18 7.19 12.11
C LEU A 153 -4.89 8.64 11.73
N ALA A 154 -4.04 9.35 12.49
CA ALA A 154 -3.67 10.73 12.22
C ALA A 154 -2.90 10.91 10.90
N THR A 155 -2.06 9.93 10.54
CA THR A 155 -1.34 9.96 9.25
C THR A 155 -2.30 9.69 8.08
N TYR A 156 -3.28 8.81 8.29
CA TYR A 156 -4.26 8.43 7.26
C TYR A 156 -5.30 9.52 6.99
N THR A 157 -5.70 10.31 8.00
CA THR A 157 -6.68 11.41 7.83
C THR A 157 -6.20 12.55 6.92
N LEU A 158 -4.88 12.72 6.76
CA LEU A 158 -4.31 13.81 5.96
C LEU A 158 -4.49 13.63 4.44
N ASN A 159 -4.89 12.44 3.98
CA ASN A 159 -5.00 12.09 2.55
C ASN A 159 -6.44 11.73 2.14
N ASP A 160 -7.45 12.28 2.81
CA ASP A 160 -8.86 11.93 2.58
C ASP A 160 -9.38 12.50 1.24
N ARG A 161 -9.15 11.75 0.16
CA ARG A 161 -9.86 11.93 -1.11
C ARG A 161 -10.77 10.73 -1.33
N ILE A 162 -11.98 11.01 -1.83
CA ILE A 162 -12.89 9.96 -2.30
C ILE A 162 -12.23 9.30 -3.52
N LEU A 163 -11.62 8.16 -3.28
CA LEU A 163 -10.92 7.37 -4.28
C LEU A 163 -11.85 6.27 -4.78
N GLU A 164 -12.37 6.45 -6.00
CA GLU A 164 -13.16 5.45 -6.72
C GLU A 164 -12.36 4.86 -7.87
N PHE A 165 -12.44 3.55 -8.04
CA PHE A 165 -11.83 2.85 -9.17
C PHE A 165 -12.68 1.64 -9.54
N TYR A 166 -12.36 1.04 -10.69
CA TYR A 166 -13.07 -0.11 -11.21
C TYR A 166 -12.09 -1.24 -11.45
N TYR A 167 -12.46 -2.47 -11.11
CA TYR A 167 -11.65 -3.65 -11.37
C TYR A 167 -12.33 -4.53 -12.43
N ASP A 168 -11.57 -4.95 -13.44
CA ASP A 168 -12.04 -5.80 -14.53
C ASP A 168 -11.59 -7.25 -14.35
N ARG A 169 -12.56 -8.14 -14.08
CA ARG A 169 -12.36 -9.58 -13.89
C ARG A 169 -12.02 -10.36 -15.16
N THR A 170 -11.95 -9.70 -16.33
CA THR A 170 -11.53 -10.34 -17.58
C THR A 170 -10.09 -10.06 -17.95
N SER A 171 -9.53 -8.96 -17.44
CA SER A 171 -8.25 -8.44 -17.92
C SER A 171 -7.30 -8.00 -16.82
N GLU A 172 -7.69 -8.15 -15.55
CA GLU A 172 -6.91 -7.74 -14.37
C GLU A 172 -6.53 -6.25 -14.40
N ARG A 173 -7.40 -5.45 -15.02
CA ARG A 173 -7.19 -4.01 -15.15
C ARG A 173 -7.88 -3.29 -14.03
N ILE A 174 -7.22 -2.22 -13.59
CA ILE A 174 -7.85 -1.19 -12.77
C ILE A 174 -8.12 0.00 -13.68
N TYR A 175 -9.36 0.48 -13.66
CA TYR A 175 -9.77 1.68 -14.37
C TYR A 175 -9.95 2.83 -13.37
N ILE A 176 -9.22 3.91 -13.61
CA ILE A 176 -9.24 5.13 -12.78
C ILE A 176 -10.02 6.20 -13.57
N PRO A 177 -11.15 6.71 -13.06
CA PRO A 177 -11.92 7.75 -13.75
C PRO A 177 -11.05 8.95 -14.09
N SER A 178 -11.14 9.46 -15.33
CA SER A 178 -10.36 10.65 -15.69
C SER A 178 -10.80 11.89 -14.92
N SER A 179 -12.05 11.89 -14.43
CA SER A 179 -12.62 12.96 -13.61
C SER A 179 -11.96 13.16 -12.25
N ILE A 180 -11.26 12.16 -11.69
CA ILE A 180 -10.60 12.27 -10.37
C ILE A 180 -9.12 12.68 -10.46
N VAL A 181 -8.58 12.81 -11.68
CA VAL A 181 -7.21 13.29 -11.92
C VAL A 181 -7.25 14.80 -12.12
N HIS A 182 -7.03 15.57 -11.05
CA HIS A 182 -7.15 17.05 -11.05
C HIS A 182 -5.81 17.80 -11.26
N ASP A 183 -4.77 17.13 -11.75
CA ASP A 183 -3.44 17.73 -11.93
C ASP A 183 -3.23 18.25 -13.37
N ARG A 184 -2.56 19.40 -13.50
CA ARG A 184 -2.08 19.92 -14.81
C ARG A 184 -1.10 18.93 -15.46
N ASN A 185 -0.35 18.20 -14.63
CA ASN A 185 0.44 17.06 -15.04
C ASN A 185 -0.38 15.77 -14.82
N ILE A 186 -1.08 15.33 -15.85
CA ILE A 186 -1.92 14.12 -15.82
C ILE A 186 -1.13 12.90 -15.30
N MET A 187 0.13 12.73 -15.73
CA MET A 187 0.97 11.62 -15.26
C MET A 187 1.26 11.72 -13.76
N GLY A 188 1.56 12.91 -13.25
CA GLY A 188 1.81 13.13 -11.83
C GLY A 188 0.56 12.86 -10.98
N GLY A 189 -0.58 13.39 -11.40
CA GLY A 189 -1.86 13.17 -10.72
C GLY A 189 -2.29 11.70 -10.76
N LEU A 190 -2.16 11.03 -11.90
CA LEU A 190 -2.47 9.60 -12.01
C LEU A 190 -1.51 8.76 -11.16
N GLN A 191 -0.20 9.03 -11.22
CA GLN A 191 0.78 8.30 -10.42
C GLN A 191 0.50 8.45 -8.92
N SER A 192 0.10 9.65 -8.47
CA SER A 192 -0.34 9.85 -7.08
C SER A 192 -1.53 8.96 -6.70
N ILE A 193 -2.49 8.74 -7.60
CA ILE A 193 -3.63 7.83 -7.36
C ILE A 193 -3.19 6.37 -7.35
N ILE A 194 -2.36 5.98 -8.31
CA ILE A 194 -1.78 4.65 -8.41
C ILE A 194 -0.99 4.31 -7.13
N ASP A 195 -0.14 5.24 -6.68
CA ASP A 195 0.68 5.09 -5.48
C ASP A 195 -0.20 4.96 -4.23
N GLU A 196 -1.28 5.73 -4.13
CA GLU A 196 -2.23 5.59 -3.02
C GLU A 196 -2.93 4.22 -3.06
N LEU A 197 -3.50 3.81 -4.20
CA LEU A 197 -4.15 2.50 -4.35
C LEU A 197 -3.21 1.36 -3.99
N ALA A 198 -1.99 1.38 -4.52
CA ALA A 198 -0.99 0.37 -4.23
C ALA A 198 -0.58 0.41 -2.75
N THR A 199 -0.43 1.59 -2.17
CA THR A 199 -0.10 1.75 -0.73
C THR A 199 -1.22 1.17 0.12
N GLU A 200 -2.48 1.47 -0.20
CA GLU A 200 -3.66 0.96 0.49
C GLU A 200 -3.66 -0.58 0.50
N ILE A 201 -3.60 -1.21 -0.68
CA ILE A 201 -3.59 -2.67 -0.80
C ILE A 201 -2.40 -3.27 -0.03
N ASN A 202 -1.21 -2.68 -0.20
CA ASN A 202 0.02 -3.17 0.43
C ASN A 202 0.04 -2.99 1.95
N LEU A 203 -0.65 -1.98 2.46
CA LEU A 203 -0.82 -1.78 3.89
C LEU A 203 -1.61 -2.95 4.44
N PHE A 204 -2.72 -3.32 3.79
CA PHE A 204 -3.59 -4.42 4.21
C PHE A 204 -3.16 -5.82 3.76
N ARG A 205 -1.93 -5.98 3.25
CA ARG A 205 -1.46 -7.26 2.70
C ARG A 205 -1.61 -8.46 3.64
N ASP A 206 -1.55 -8.28 4.96
CA ASP A 206 -1.62 -9.37 5.95
C ASP A 206 -3.05 -9.89 6.16
N ILE A 207 -4.06 -9.15 5.68
CA ILE A 207 -5.46 -9.58 5.69
C ILE A 207 -5.97 -9.91 4.28
N THR A 208 -5.12 -9.85 3.26
CA THR A 208 -5.45 -10.18 1.86
C THR A 208 -4.67 -11.40 1.37
N ASP A 209 -5.14 -12.05 0.32
CA ASP A 209 -4.52 -13.26 -0.23
C ASP A 209 -3.65 -12.97 -1.48
N ILE A 210 -3.43 -11.68 -1.79
CA ILE A 210 -2.71 -11.20 -2.99
C ILE A 210 -1.32 -10.62 -2.71
N GLY A 211 -0.80 -10.81 -1.49
CA GLY A 211 0.55 -10.39 -1.12
C GLY A 211 0.80 -8.89 -1.31
N LYS A 212 2.02 -8.51 -1.67
CA LYS A 212 2.25 -7.14 -2.14
C LYS A 212 1.90 -7.01 -3.62
N VAL A 213 1.46 -5.82 -3.98
CA VAL A 213 1.09 -5.47 -5.35
C VAL A 213 1.84 -4.23 -5.82
N SER A 214 1.99 -4.13 -7.13
CA SER A 214 2.31 -2.88 -7.82
C SER A 214 1.24 -2.59 -8.85
N ILE A 215 0.92 -1.32 -9.06
CA ILE A 215 -0.04 -0.89 -10.08
C ILE A 215 0.74 -0.02 -11.06
N ASN A 216 0.66 -0.33 -12.35
CA ASN A 216 1.37 0.42 -13.38
C ASN A 216 0.39 0.95 -14.44
N PRO A 217 0.59 2.17 -14.96
CA PRO A 217 -0.19 2.65 -16.09
C PRO A 217 0.07 1.81 -17.34
N ILE A 218 -0.98 1.58 -18.14
CA ILE A 218 -0.85 1.04 -19.50
C ILE A 218 -0.81 2.22 -20.46
N PHE A 219 0.15 2.21 -21.36
CA PHE A 219 0.35 3.29 -22.32
C PHE A 219 -0.33 2.98 -23.66
N GLU A 220 -0.88 4.01 -24.32
CA GLU A 220 -1.46 3.88 -25.66
C GLU A 220 -0.38 3.79 -26.72
N ASN A 221 0.65 4.63 -26.59
CA ASN A 221 1.86 4.60 -27.38
C ASN A 221 3.06 4.67 -26.45
N PHE A 222 3.96 3.68 -26.54
CA PHE A 222 5.21 3.67 -25.81
C PHE A 222 6.32 4.41 -26.58
N GLN A 223 6.82 5.49 -26.01
CA GLN A 223 7.86 6.36 -26.51
C GLN A 223 8.84 6.70 -25.39
N VAL A 224 10.13 6.67 -25.72
CA VAL A 224 11.22 7.14 -24.87
C VAL A 224 11.62 8.51 -25.38
N LYS A 225 11.75 9.45 -24.46
CA LYS A 225 12.21 10.81 -24.72
C LYS A 225 13.36 10.80 -25.72
N VAL A 226 13.24 11.60 -26.78
CA VAL A 226 14.28 11.67 -27.80
C VAL A 226 15.58 12.14 -27.15
N GLY A 227 16.63 11.32 -27.24
CA GLY A 227 17.85 11.57 -26.50
C GLY A 227 18.97 10.59 -26.77
N ARG A 228 20.14 10.92 -26.22
CA ARG A 228 21.35 10.09 -26.23
C ARG A 228 21.84 9.92 -24.80
N TYR A 229 21.85 8.70 -24.31
CA TYR A 229 22.04 8.41 -22.90
C TYR A 229 23.39 7.73 -22.64
N SER A 230 24.11 8.17 -21.59
CA SER A 230 25.32 7.47 -21.13
C SER A 230 24.98 6.22 -20.31
N GLU A 231 23.83 6.24 -19.64
CA GLU A 231 23.32 5.15 -18.85
C GLU A 231 21.79 5.15 -18.88
N VAL A 232 21.20 3.96 -18.80
CA VAL A 232 19.76 3.74 -18.72
C VAL A 232 19.51 2.63 -17.72
N THR A 233 18.60 2.86 -16.77
CA THR A 233 18.09 1.84 -15.86
C THR A 233 16.66 1.52 -16.27
N ILE A 234 16.41 0.25 -16.58
CA ILE A 234 15.07 -0.27 -16.89
C ILE A 234 14.60 -1.05 -15.66
N THR A 235 13.45 -0.66 -15.11
CA THR A 235 12.79 -1.34 -13.99
C THR A 235 11.59 -2.12 -14.51
N ARG A 236 11.64 -3.45 -14.38
CA ARG A 236 10.55 -4.36 -14.73
C ARG A 236 9.90 -4.91 -13.48
N VAL A 237 8.58 -5.09 -13.52
CA VAL A 237 7.82 -5.85 -12.52
C VAL A 237 7.49 -7.24 -13.05
N TYR A 238 7.16 -8.16 -12.15
CA TYR A 238 6.77 -9.51 -12.55
C TYR A 238 5.50 -9.51 -13.43
N PRO A 239 5.47 -10.26 -14.55
CA PRO A 239 4.28 -10.38 -15.38
C PRO A 239 3.25 -11.34 -14.76
N ASN A 240 2.03 -10.89 -14.52
CA ASN A 240 0.96 -11.78 -14.08
C ASN A 240 0.54 -12.73 -15.21
N GLY A 241 0.79 -14.03 -15.03
CA GLY A 241 0.01 -15.08 -15.69
C GLY A 241 0.45 -15.55 -17.08
N ASP A 242 1.57 -15.11 -17.66
CA ASP A 242 2.10 -15.72 -18.90
C ASP A 242 3.45 -16.44 -18.69
N PRO A 243 3.42 -17.77 -18.40
CA PRO A 243 4.62 -18.60 -18.27
C PRO A 243 5.52 -18.62 -19.52
N ALA A 244 5.02 -18.26 -20.69
CA ALA A 244 5.82 -18.22 -21.91
C ALA A 244 6.68 -16.94 -22.01
N ARG A 245 6.23 -15.85 -21.39
CA ARG A 245 6.91 -14.55 -21.30
C ARG A 245 7.76 -14.37 -20.03
N ASP A 246 7.68 -15.30 -19.07
CA ASP A 246 8.50 -15.46 -17.87
C ASP A 246 10.04 -15.65 -18.11
N ARG A 247 10.56 -15.29 -19.29
CA ARG A 247 11.95 -15.50 -19.69
C ARG A 247 12.93 -14.43 -19.17
N GLY A 248 12.49 -13.54 -18.29
CA GLY A 248 13.38 -12.86 -17.36
C GLY A 248 13.89 -13.89 -16.34
N ARG A 249 14.85 -14.74 -16.74
CA ARG A 249 15.35 -15.87 -15.93
C ARG A 249 15.69 -15.46 -14.49
N ALA A 250 16.12 -14.22 -14.27
CA ALA A 250 16.46 -13.71 -12.95
C ALA A 250 15.23 -13.55 -12.04
N ILE A 251 14.14 -12.94 -12.51
CA ILE A 251 12.99 -12.65 -11.64
C ILE A 251 12.32 -13.95 -11.17
N VAL A 252 12.14 -14.90 -12.08
CA VAL A 252 11.58 -16.23 -11.77
C VAL A 252 12.56 -17.06 -10.93
N ALA A 253 13.85 -17.10 -11.29
CA ALA A 253 14.84 -17.91 -10.55
C ALA A 253 15.08 -17.39 -9.13
N PHE A 254 14.94 -16.08 -8.90
CA PHE A 254 15.11 -15.47 -7.58
C PHE A 254 13.79 -15.19 -6.85
N ASN A 255 12.64 -15.55 -7.45
CA ASN A 255 11.31 -15.25 -6.90
C ASN A 255 11.18 -13.76 -6.49
N ALA A 256 11.65 -12.87 -7.37
CA ALA A 256 11.74 -11.44 -7.10
C ALA A 256 10.47 -10.69 -7.57
N ALA A 257 10.09 -9.61 -6.88
CA ALA A 257 8.95 -8.78 -7.31
C ALA A 257 9.31 -7.80 -8.46
N LYS A 258 10.60 -7.47 -8.62
CA LYS A 258 11.10 -6.53 -9.61
C LYS A 258 12.53 -6.85 -10.06
N GLU A 259 12.88 -6.43 -11.27
CA GLU A 259 14.24 -6.41 -11.80
C GLU A 259 14.65 -4.98 -12.16
N GLU A 260 15.86 -4.60 -11.78
CA GLU A 260 16.48 -3.35 -12.22
C GLU A 260 17.72 -3.68 -13.04
N THR A 261 17.66 -3.44 -14.35
CA THR A 261 18.79 -3.65 -15.26
C THR A 261 19.39 -2.32 -15.64
N LYS A 262 20.65 -2.10 -15.25
CA LYS A 262 21.42 -0.91 -15.63
C LYS A 262 22.29 -1.19 -16.84
N TYR A 263 22.05 -0.45 -17.91
CA TYR A 263 22.86 -0.44 -19.13
C TYR A 263 23.74 0.81 -19.13
N THR A 264 25.04 0.62 -19.36
CA THR A 264 26.00 1.73 -19.50
C THR A 264 26.56 1.68 -20.91
N ALA A 265 26.58 2.83 -21.59
CA ALA A 265 27.16 2.92 -22.92
C ALA A 265 28.69 2.69 -22.85
N PRO A 266 29.29 2.07 -23.88
CA PRO A 266 30.75 2.06 -24.04
C PRO A 266 31.36 3.47 -24.03
N GLU A 267 32.65 3.54 -23.75
CA GLU A 267 33.36 4.83 -23.73
C GLU A 267 33.26 5.54 -25.09
N GLY A 268 32.83 6.81 -25.08
CA GLY A 268 32.61 7.60 -26.29
C GLY A 268 31.26 7.35 -27.00
N GLU A 269 30.53 6.31 -26.62
CA GLU A 269 29.23 5.96 -27.23
C GLU A 269 28.04 6.46 -26.39
N LYS A 270 26.84 6.34 -26.98
CA LYS A 270 25.56 6.67 -26.35
C LYS A 270 24.50 5.66 -26.75
N ILE A 271 23.63 5.33 -25.81
CA ILE A 271 22.42 4.54 -26.05
C ILE A 271 21.38 5.46 -26.70
N ASN A 272 20.81 5.04 -27.83
CA ASN A 272 19.78 5.78 -28.55
C ASN A 272 18.38 5.47 -27.97
N SER A 273 17.51 6.49 -27.91
CA SER A 273 16.13 6.32 -27.45
C SER A 273 15.36 5.25 -28.24
N LYS A 274 15.59 5.16 -29.55
CA LYS A 274 14.92 4.16 -30.42
C LYS A 274 15.27 2.71 -30.04
N ASP A 275 16.53 2.45 -29.68
CA ASP A 275 16.96 1.11 -29.28
C ASP A 275 16.33 0.70 -27.94
N ILE A 276 16.15 1.67 -27.03
CA ILE A 276 15.45 1.47 -25.76
C ILE A 276 13.97 1.18 -26.02
N GLU A 277 13.32 1.96 -26.89
CA GLU A 277 11.92 1.76 -27.29
C GLU A 277 11.70 0.37 -27.89
N ASP A 278 12.47 0.01 -28.91
CA ASP A 278 12.32 -1.27 -29.60
C ASP A 278 12.57 -2.45 -28.65
N TYR A 279 13.46 -2.29 -27.66
CA TYR A 279 13.72 -3.31 -26.64
C TYR A 279 12.62 -3.43 -25.57
N THR A 280 11.87 -2.36 -25.27
CA THR A 280 10.93 -2.32 -24.12
C THR A 280 9.46 -2.19 -24.50
N ARG A 281 9.15 -2.00 -25.79
CA ARG A 281 7.79 -1.75 -26.29
C ARG A 281 6.78 -2.83 -25.85
N GLU A 282 7.10 -4.10 -26.07
CA GLU A 282 6.19 -5.21 -25.75
C GLU A 282 5.87 -5.26 -24.24
N ASP A 283 6.91 -5.19 -23.39
CA ASP A 283 6.76 -5.15 -21.94
C ASP A 283 5.90 -3.96 -21.49
N ALA A 284 6.06 -2.81 -22.14
CA ALA A 284 5.36 -1.59 -21.76
C ALA A 284 3.88 -1.58 -22.17
N GLU A 285 3.55 -2.12 -23.35
CA GLU A 285 2.17 -2.28 -23.82
C GLU A 285 1.36 -3.23 -22.91
N LEU A 286 2.05 -4.12 -22.21
CA LEU A 286 1.47 -5.05 -21.25
C LEU A 286 1.46 -4.54 -19.80
N GLY A 287 2.13 -3.41 -19.52
CA GLY A 287 2.20 -2.81 -18.17
C GLY A 287 3.30 -3.37 -17.26
N TYR A 288 4.33 -4.01 -17.82
CA TYR A 288 5.45 -4.61 -17.07
C TYR A 288 6.63 -3.66 -16.86
N ILE A 289 6.69 -2.54 -17.59
CA ILE A 289 7.69 -1.49 -17.36
C ILE A 289 7.20 -0.55 -16.28
N ALA A 290 7.81 -0.62 -15.09
CA ALA A 290 7.54 0.34 -14.01
C ALA A 290 8.25 1.67 -14.26
N SER A 291 9.48 1.64 -14.75
CA SER A 291 10.19 2.86 -15.14
C SER A 291 11.33 2.62 -16.12
N ILE A 292 11.66 3.65 -16.89
CA ILE A 292 12.94 3.75 -17.59
C ILE A 292 13.54 5.09 -17.18
N SER A 293 14.74 5.06 -16.62
CA SER A 293 15.40 6.27 -16.13
C SER A 293 16.83 6.43 -16.64
N SER A 294 17.26 7.67 -16.78
CA SER A 294 18.65 8.04 -17.00
C SER A 294 19.06 9.06 -15.95
N ARG A 295 20.13 8.79 -15.18
CA ARG A 295 20.58 9.63 -14.06
C ARG A 295 19.41 10.08 -13.19
N THR A 296 18.62 9.11 -12.72
CA THR A 296 17.42 9.25 -11.88
C THR A 296 16.21 9.99 -12.48
N LYS A 297 16.29 10.46 -13.73
CA LYS A 297 15.13 11.06 -14.43
C LYS A 297 14.40 10.00 -15.23
N ASN A 298 13.09 9.88 -15.03
CA ASN A 298 12.24 9.06 -15.90
C ASN A 298 12.25 9.66 -17.32
N ILE A 299 12.46 8.81 -18.32
CA ILE A 299 12.58 9.19 -19.73
C ILE A 299 11.44 8.64 -20.59
N ILE A 300 10.36 8.16 -19.98
CA ILE A 300 9.14 7.76 -20.69
C ILE A 300 8.32 9.02 -21.05
N GLU A 301 7.92 9.17 -22.31
CA GLU A 301 7.12 10.30 -22.85
C GLU A 301 5.76 9.85 -23.40
N ASN A 302 5.03 9.05 -22.62
CA ASN A 302 3.85 8.34 -23.11
C ASN A 302 2.53 9.09 -22.92
N THR A 303 1.58 8.78 -23.81
CA THR A 303 0.15 9.01 -23.54
C THR A 303 -0.43 7.77 -22.86
N ILE A 304 -1.06 7.95 -21.70
CA ILE A 304 -1.70 6.86 -20.96
C ILE A 304 -2.93 6.39 -21.74
N LYS A 305 -3.12 5.08 -21.83
CA LYS A 305 -4.29 4.49 -22.46
C LYS A 305 -5.55 4.89 -21.71
N LYS A 306 -6.52 5.38 -22.47
CA LYS A 306 -7.87 5.68 -22.00
C LYS A 306 -8.89 4.76 -22.64
N ILE A 307 -9.94 4.44 -21.91
CA ILE A 307 -11.10 3.72 -22.44
C ILE A 307 -12.40 4.35 -21.94
N PHE A 308 -13.48 4.11 -22.68
CA PHE A 308 -14.82 4.37 -22.18
C PHE A 308 -15.39 3.08 -21.61
N ILE A 309 -15.61 3.04 -20.29
CA ILE A 309 -16.36 1.96 -19.65
C ILE A 309 -17.83 2.33 -19.59
N ASN A 310 -18.70 1.38 -19.87
CA ASN A 310 -20.15 1.56 -19.84
C ASN A 310 -20.69 0.98 -18.52
N PHE A 311 -20.30 1.62 -17.42
CA PHE A 311 -20.73 1.29 -16.08
C PHE A 311 -22.06 1.97 -15.79
#